data_AF-A0A3D4YS67-F1
#
_entry.id   AF-A0A3D4YS67-F1
#
_cell.length_a   1.000
_cell.length_b   1.000
_cell.length_c   1.000
_cell.angle_alpha   90.00
_cell.angle_beta   90.00
_cell.angle_gamma   90.00
#
_symmetry.space_group_name_H-M   'P 1'
#
loop_
_entity.id
_entity.type
_entity.pdbx_description
1 polymer ?
#
loop_
_entity_poly.entity_id
_entity_poly.type
_entity_poly.pdbx_seq_one_letter_code
_entity_poly.pdbx_strand_id
1 'polypeptide(L)'
;MAIEGPLRELGIHDVFQLLDLSRKTGTLRVYSPEKNNEGSVYFDAGTIVAATMKSNPHLLGTILERSGKATPADLARATAMQRAGDKRRVGEILVAHGIVTPRDIDRFMRQQIETVVFDLMSWSEGFFSFTEEPPRPIRKDIAVRVSTESLLMEGARRIDEWSLMADKIPDARVIPLLATLDDGPESFIDLLPREWEVLSIIDGERNLHEIAKRLVLPEFEVAKIIYGMLSTGLIDISLQGT
;
A
#
# COMPACT_ATOMS: atom_id res chain seq x y z
N MET A 1 -14.39 -25.07 2.71
CA MET A 1 -13.79 -25.18 4.08
C MET A 1 -13.56 -23.77 4.60
N ALA A 2 -13.83 -23.51 5.89
CA ALA A 2 -13.49 -22.24 6.51
C ALA A 2 -12.23 -22.43 7.36
N ILE A 3 -11.22 -21.60 7.16
CA ILE A 3 -10.00 -21.58 7.99
C ILE A 3 -10.03 -20.26 8.73
N GLU A 4 -9.98 -20.30 10.04
CA GLU A 4 -10.02 -19.10 10.88
C GLU A 4 -9.15 -19.29 12.12
N GLY A 5 -8.64 -18.20 12.66
CA GLY A 5 -7.77 -18.25 13.83
C GLY A 5 -7.14 -16.89 14.14
N PRO A 6 -6.47 -16.80 15.30
CA PRO A 6 -5.73 -15.60 15.66
C PRO A 6 -4.39 -15.53 14.92
N LEU A 7 -3.97 -14.31 14.56
CA LEU A 7 -2.71 -14.06 13.82
C LEU A 7 -1.46 -14.48 14.60
N ARG A 8 -1.54 -14.48 15.93
CA ARG A 8 -0.45 -14.90 16.82
C ARG A 8 -0.15 -16.40 16.77
N GLU A 9 -1.12 -17.22 16.34
CA GLU A 9 -0.96 -18.69 16.24
C GLU A 9 -0.52 -19.11 14.84
N LEU A 10 -1.06 -18.44 13.82
CA LEU A 10 -0.66 -18.62 12.43
C LEU A 10 -0.48 -17.24 11.81
N GLY A 11 0.78 -16.89 11.56
CA GLY A 11 1.14 -15.60 10.98
C GLY A 11 0.49 -15.42 9.63
N ILE A 12 0.17 -14.17 9.29
CA ILE A 12 -0.50 -13.87 8.02
C ILE A 12 0.30 -14.33 6.79
N HIS A 13 1.63 -14.36 6.88
CA HIS A 13 2.50 -14.94 5.85
C HIS A 13 2.18 -16.42 5.59
N ASP A 14 2.05 -17.21 6.66
CA ASP A 14 1.75 -18.64 6.58
C ASP A 14 0.33 -18.88 6.03
N VAL A 15 -0.63 -18.02 6.40
CA VAL A 15 -1.99 -18.06 5.84
C VAL A 15 -1.95 -17.85 4.33
N PHE A 16 -1.22 -16.84 3.86
CA PHE A 16 -1.08 -16.57 2.42
C PHE A 16 -0.43 -17.75 1.70
N GLN A 17 0.66 -18.31 2.26
CA GLN A 17 1.34 -19.47 1.70
C GLN A 17 0.41 -20.69 1.61
N LEU A 18 -0.37 -20.95 2.66
CA LEU A 18 -1.34 -22.04 2.69
C LEU A 18 -2.40 -21.90 1.59
N LEU A 19 -2.95 -20.69 1.41
CA LEU A 19 -3.97 -20.42 0.39
C LEU A 19 -3.42 -20.53 -1.03
N ASP A 20 -2.16 -20.14 -1.25
CA ASP A 20 -1.48 -20.31 -2.54
C ASP A 20 -1.21 -21.78 -2.87
N LEU A 21 -0.55 -22.51 -1.97
CA LEU A 21 -0.21 -23.93 -2.15
C LEU A 21 -1.45 -24.81 -2.36
N SER A 22 -2.54 -24.51 -1.65
CA SER A 22 -3.81 -25.22 -1.80
C SER A 22 -4.71 -24.67 -2.92
N ARG A 23 -4.20 -23.69 -3.70
CA ARG A 23 -4.86 -23.08 -4.87
C ARG A 23 -6.29 -22.65 -4.56
N LYS A 24 -6.52 -22.03 -3.39
CA LYS A 24 -7.85 -21.67 -2.93
C LYS A 24 -8.41 -20.49 -3.71
N THR A 25 -9.73 -20.50 -3.90
CA THR A 25 -10.51 -19.36 -4.40
C THR A 25 -11.48 -18.95 -3.30
N GLY A 26 -11.47 -17.67 -2.95
CA GLY A 26 -12.29 -17.16 -1.87
C GLY A 26 -11.81 -15.82 -1.32
N THR A 27 -12.34 -15.45 -0.15
CA THR A 27 -11.98 -14.21 0.53
C THR A 27 -11.34 -14.50 1.87
N LEU A 28 -10.14 -13.96 2.07
CA LEU A 28 -9.48 -13.83 3.37
C LEU A 28 -9.86 -12.49 3.98
N ARG A 29 -10.40 -12.49 5.19
CA ARG A 29 -10.61 -11.31 6.01
C ARG A 29 -9.64 -11.33 7.18
N VAL A 30 -9.13 -10.16 7.52
CA VAL A 30 -8.22 -9.97 8.64
C VAL A 30 -8.68 -8.76 9.43
N TYR A 31 -8.87 -8.91 10.73
CA TYR A 31 -9.30 -7.84 11.62
C TYR A 31 -8.30 -7.66 12.75
N SER A 32 -7.89 -6.41 12.99
CA SER A 32 -7.05 -6.04 14.13
C SER A 32 -7.85 -5.10 15.04
N PRO A 33 -8.19 -5.52 16.28
CA PRO A 33 -8.82 -4.67 17.27
C PRO A 33 -7.96 -3.46 17.64
N GLU A 34 -6.64 -3.66 17.78
CA GLU A 34 -5.67 -2.61 18.16
C GLU A 34 -5.65 -1.48 17.14
N LYS A 35 -5.59 -1.81 15.85
CA LYS A 35 -5.62 -0.84 14.75
C LYS A 35 -7.04 -0.35 14.42
N ASN A 36 -8.07 -0.93 15.04
CA ASN A 36 -9.49 -0.73 14.71
C ASN A 36 -9.76 -0.80 13.19
N ASN A 37 -9.14 -1.77 12.53
CA ASN A 37 -9.10 -1.85 11.07
C ASN A 37 -9.34 -3.29 10.58
N GLU A 38 -9.82 -3.41 9.34
CA GLU A 38 -10.10 -4.69 8.70
C GLU A 38 -9.59 -4.66 7.26
N GLY A 39 -8.88 -5.70 6.84
CA GLY A 39 -8.51 -5.94 5.45
C GLY A 39 -9.26 -7.13 4.86
N SER A 40 -9.46 -7.10 3.56
CA SER A 40 -9.97 -8.24 2.79
C SER A 40 -9.10 -8.47 1.57
N VAL A 41 -8.72 -9.73 1.33
CA VAL A 41 -7.90 -10.17 0.20
C VAL A 41 -8.66 -11.25 -0.56
N TYR A 42 -8.78 -11.06 -1.87
CA TYR A 42 -9.55 -11.94 -2.74
C TYR A 42 -8.58 -12.83 -3.51
N PHE A 43 -8.77 -14.14 -3.36
CA PHE A 43 -7.97 -15.17 -4.00
C PHE A 43 -8.76 -15.84 -5.12
N ASP A 44 -8.06 -16.14 -6.21
CA ASP A 44 -8.53 -16.99 -7.29
C ASP A 44 -7.44 -17.97 -7.69
N ALA A 45 -7.65 -19.26 -7.44
CA ALA A 45 -6.68 -20.33 -7.63
C ALA A 45 -5.33 -20.00 -6.99
N GLY A 46 -5.32 -19.58 -5.72
CA GLY A 46 -4.11 -19.23 -4.96
C GLY A 46 -3.49 -17.87 -5.30
N THR A 47 -3.96 -17.20 -6.36
CA THR A 47 -3.45 -15.89 -6.79
C THR A 47 -4.31 -14.76 -6.22
N ILE A 48 -3.70 -13.65 -5.84
CA ILE A 48 -4.44 -12.47 -5.36
C ILE A 48 -4.95 -11.66 -6.55
N VAL A 49 -6.24 -11.37 -6.55
CA VAL A 49 -6.92 -10.63 -7.63
C VAL A 49 -7.48 -9.28 -7.20
N ALA A 50 -7.64 -9.07 -5.90
CA ALA A 50 -7.99 -7.79 -5.31
C ALA A 50 -7.64 -7.77 -3.83
N ALA A 51 -7.46 -6.58 -3.28
CA ALA A 51 -7.37 -6.39 -1.84
C ALA A 51 -7.96 -5.02 -1.46
N THR A 52 -8.57 -4.93 -0.29
CA THR A 52 -9.21 -3.71 0.22
C THR A 52 -8.98 -3.58 1.71
N MET A 53 -9.02 -2.35 2.21
CA MET A 53 -8.94 -2.07 3.63
C MET A 53 -10.05 -1.12 4.07
N LYS A 54 -10.62 -1.34 5.26
CA LYS A 54 -11.71 -0.54 5.82
C LYS A 54 -11.33 0.92 6.00
N SER A 55 -10.09 1.20 6.42
CA SER A 55 -9.57 2.56 6.55
C SER A 55 -9.46 3.31 5.21
N ASN A 56 -9.40 2.60 4.08
CA ASN A 56 -9.26 3.19 2.75
C ASN A 56 -10.03 2.42 1.67
N PRO A 57 -11.37 2.51 1.67
CA PRO A 57 -12.22 1.73 0.76
C PRO A 57 -12.14 2.20 -0.70
N HIS A 58 -11.57 3.38 -0.94
CA HIS A 58 -11.47 4.02 -2.26
C HIS A 58 -10.02 4.19 -2.73
N LEU A 59 -9.09 3.35 -2.23
CA LEU A 59 -7.65 3.49 -2.46
C LEU A 59 -7.28 3.64 -3.95
N LEU A 60 -7.88 2.89 -4.88
CA LEU A 60 -7.68 3.09 -6.32
C LEU A 60 -7.99 4.51 -6.77
N GLY A 61 -9.13 5.07 -6.33
CA GLY A 61 -9.52 6.45 -6.65
C GLY A 61 -8.51 7.44 -6.10
N THR A 62 -8.10 7.27 -4.83
CA THR A 62 -7.09 8.11 -4.18
C THR A 62 -5.74 8.07 -4.91
N ILE A 63 -5.31 6.88 -5.38
CA ILE A 63 -4.07 6.72 -6.15
C ILE A 63 -4.19 7.40 -7.52
N LEU A 64 -5.33 7.25 -8.20
CA LEU A 64 -5.59 7.89 -9.50
C LEU A 64 -5.63 9.42 -9.42
N GLU A 65 -6.22 9.96 -8.35
CA GLU A 65 -6.27 11.39 -8.08
C GLU A 65 -4.88 11.98 -7.92
N ARG A 66 -4.08 11.37 -7.04
CA ARG A 66 -2.74 11.86 -6.70
C ARG A 66 -1.73 11.72 -7.82
N SER A 67 -1.88 10.69 -8.64
CA SER A 67 -1.07 10.54 -9.85
C SER A 67 -1.49 11.48 -10.99
N GLY A 68 -2.50 12.33 -10.79
CA GLY A 68 -3.02 13.28 -11.78
C GLY A 68 -3.76 12.60 -12.94
N LYS A 69 -4.08 11.30 -12.82
CA LYS A 69 -4.73 10.52 -13.87
C LYS A 69 -6.25 10.68 -13.89
N ALA A 70 -6.84 11.06 -12.76
CA ALA A 70 -8.25 11.40 -12.66
C ALA A 70 -8.41 12.61 -11.74
N THR A 71 -9.37 13.48 -12.03
CA THR A 71 -9.72 14.57 -11.11
C THR A 71 -10.71 14.09 -10.03
N PRO A 72 -10.87 14.83 -8.91
CA PRO A 72 -11.93 14.55 -7.94
C PRO A 72 -13.33 14.51 -8.57
N ALA A 73 -13.56 15.38 -9.57
CA ALA A 73 -14.81 15.42 -10.32
C ALA A 73 -15.04 14.16 -11.17
N ASP A 74 -13.98 13.62 -11.78
CA ASP A 74 -14.03 12.36 -12.53
C ASP A 74 -14.43 11.18 -11.64
N LEU A 75 -13.77 11.07 -10.49
CA LEU A 75 -14.04 10.03 -9.50
C LEU A 75 -15.46 10.13 -8.93
N ALA A 76 -15.91 11.35 -8.62
CA ALA A 76 -17.27 11.60 -8.13
C ALA A 76 -18.32 11.21 -9.18
N ARG A 77 -18.12 11.57 -10.45
CA ARG A 77 -19.02 11.18 -11.55
C ARG A 77 -19.07 9.67 -11.72
N ALA A 78 -17.92 9.01 -11.78
CA ALA A 78 -17.86 7.55 -11.93
C ALA A 78 -18.55 6.82 -10.77
N THR A 79 -18.36 7.31 -9.54
CA THR A 79 -19.02 6.76 -8.34
C THR A 79 -20.53 6.99 -8.36
N ALA A 80 -20.98 8.17 -8.80
CA ALA A 80 -22.40 8.48 -8.92
C ALA A 80 -23.11 7.58 -9.95
N MET A 81 -22.47 7.31 -11.10
CA MET A 81 -22.99 6.40 -12.12
C MET A 81 -23.15 4.97 -11.58
N GLN A 82 -22.16 4.48 -10.84
CA GLN A 82 -22.25 3.17 -10.19
C GLN A 82 -23.41 3.12 -9.18
N ARG A 83 -23.58 4.15 -8.36
CA ARG A 83 -24.72 4.25 -7.42
C ARG A 83 -26.08 4.34 -8.12
N ALA A 84 -26.12 4.91 -9.33
CA ALA A 84 -27.31 4.99 -10.16
C ALA A 84 -27.65 3.67 -10.90
N GLY A 85 -26.91 2.59 -10.64
CA GLY A 85 -27.20 1.25 -11.17
C GLY A 85 -26.29 0.79 -12.30
N ASP A 86 -25.25 1.55 -12.66
CA ASP A 86 -24.21 1.03 -13.55
C ASP A 86 -23.51 -0.16 -12.89
N LYS A 87 -23.52 -1.30 -13.58
CA LYS A 87 -22.91 -2.56 -13.09
C LYS A 87 -21.40 -2.53 -13.14
N ARG A 88 -20.80 -1.57 -13.85
CA ARG A 88 -19.36 -1.42 -14.00
C ARG A 88 -18.70 -0.93 -12.71
N ARG A 89 -17.44 -1.31 -12.52
CA ARG A 89 -16.60 -0.77 -11.43
C ARG A 89 -16.14 0.66 -11.74
N VAL A 90 -15.78 1.43 -10.72
CA VAL A 90 -15.31 2.82 -10.90
C VAL A 90 -14.16 2.90 -11.91
N GLY A 91 -13.16 2.02 -11.81
CA GLY A 91 -12.07 1.95 -12.79
C GLY A 91 -12.53 1.68 -14.22
N GLU A 92 -13.52 0.80 -14.41
CA GLU A 92 -14.10 0.50 -15.73
C GLU A 92 -14.87 1.69 -16.32
N ILE A 93 -15.58 2.43 -15.46
CA ILE A 93 -16.28 3.65 -15.86
C ILE A 93 -15.26 4.69 -16.31
N LEU A 94 -14.18 4.91 -15.55
CA LEU A 94 -13.12 5.85 -15.92
C LEU A 94 -12.45 5.48 -17.25
N VAL A 95 -12.22 4.18 -17.51
CA VAL A 95 -11.70 3.70 -18.80
C VAL A 95 -12.68 3.96 -19.93
N ALA A 96 -13.96 3.66 -19.72
CA ALA A 96 -14.99 3.86 -20.74
C ALA A 96 -15.18 5.34 -21.14
N HIS A 97 -14.88 6.26 -20.22
CA HIS A 97 -14.91 7.70 -20.47
C HIS A 97 -13.57 8.27 -20.96
N GLY A 98 -12.56 7.42 -21.18
CA GLY A 98 -11.24 7.84 -21.68
C GLY A 98 -10.42 8.66 -20.69
N ILE A 99 -10.80 8.66 -19.40
CA ILE A 99 -10.11 9.40 -18.34
C ILE A 99 -8.79 8.70 -17.98
N VAL A 100 -8.81 7.37 -17.96
CA VAL A 100 -7.65 6.52 -17.67
C VAL A 100 -7.55 5.39 -18.69
N THR A 101 -6.36 4.83 -18.88
CA THR A 101 -6.19 3.66 -19.74
C THR A 101 -6.38 2.35 -18.95
N PRO A 102 -6.70 1.22 -19.60
CA PRO A 102 -6.69 -0.09 -18.94
C PRO A 102 -5.36 -0.40 -18.26
N ARG A 103 -4.24 -0.01 -18.88
CA ARG A 103 -2.88 -0.17 -18.33
C ARG A 103 -2.67 0.65 -17.06
N ASP A 104 -3.24 1.86 -16.98
CA ASP A 104 -3.21 2.65 -15.75
C ASP A 104 -3.97 1.93 -14.64
N ILE A 105 -5.18 1.43 -14.93
CA ILE A 105 -5.96 0.64 -13.96
C ILE A 105 -5.17 -0.56 -13.46
N ASP A 106 -4.57 -1.34 -14.36
CA ASP A 106 -3.79 -2.53 -13.98
C ASP A 106 -2.61 -2.17 -13.06
N ARG A 107 -1.87 -1.11 -13.41
CA ARG A 107 -0.74 -0.63 -12.59
C ARG A 107 -1.21 -0.23 -11.19
N PHE A 108 -2.26 0.59 -11.09
CA PHE A 108 -2.70 1.13 -9.80
C PHE A 108 -3.48 0.12 -8.96
N MET A 109 -4.15 -0.86 -9.58
CA MET A 109 -4.73 -2.00 -8.89
C MET A 109 -3.65 -2.91 -8.29
N ARG A 110 -2.55 -3.16 -9.02
CA ARG A 110 -1.38 -3.86 -8.46
C ARG A 110 -0.81 -3.11 -7.25
N GLN A 111 -0.62 -1.80 -7.35
CA GLN A 111 -0.15 -0.96 -6.25
C GLN A 111 -1.10 -1.03 -5.04
N GLN A 112 -2.42 -0.96 -5.26
CA GLN A 112 -3.41 -1.14 -4.19
C GLN A 112 -3.28 -2.51 -3.51
N ILE A 113 -3.15 -3.59 -4.29
CA ILE A 113 -2.98 -4.95 -3.75
C ILE A 113 -1.74 -5.01 -2.87
N GLU A 114 -0.61 -4.55 -3.39
CA GLU A 114 0.66 -4.47 -2.66
C GLU A 114 0.50 -3.68 -1.36
N THR A 115 -0.06 -2.45 -1.41
CA THR A 115 -0.28 -1.62 -0.21
C THR A 115 -1.08 -2.35 0.85
N VAL A 116 -2.21 -2.98 0.49
CA VAL A 116 -3.06 -3.68 1.46
C VAL A 116 -2.38 -4.92 2.00
N VAL A 117 -1.73 -5.73 1.15
CA VAL A 117 -1.07 -6.96 1.57
C VAL A 117 0.12 -6.66 2.48
N PHE A 118 0.95 -5.67 2.16
CA PHE A 118 2.07 -5.27 3.03
C PHE A 118 1.61 -4.73 4.37
N ASP A 119 0.53 -3.93 4.41
CA ASP A 119 -0.05 -3.49 5.69
C ASP A 119 -0.54 -4.69 6.51
N LEU A 120 -1.30 -5.62 5.90
CA LEU A 120 -1.73 -6.84 6.59
C LEU A 120 -0.55 -7.69 7.09
N MET A 121 0.54 -7.79 6.33
CA MET A 121 1.77 -8.49 6.75
C MET A 121 2.45 -7.85 7.97
N SER A 122 2.21 -6.57 8.23
CA SER A 122 2.71 -5.90 9.44
C SER A 122 1.89 -6.19 10.71
N TRP A 123 0.73 -6.85 10.60
CA TRP A 123 -0.15 -7.09 11.74
C TRP A 123 0.25 -8.40 12.44
N SER A 124 0.82 -8.27 13.65
CA SER A 124 1.15 -9.42 14.52
C SER A 124 -0.03 -9.90 15.35
N GLU A 125 -1.01 -9.02 15.61
CA GLU A 125 -2.18 -9.28 16.45
C GLU A 125 -3.48 -9.07 15.68
N GLY A 126 -4.46 -9.94 15.92
CA GLY A 126 -5.75 -9.91 15.25
C GLY A 126 -6.32 -11.29 14.99
N PHE A 127 -7.38 -11.34 14.19
CA PHE A 127 -8.06 -12.57 13.81
C PHE A 127 -8.27 -12.60 12.29
N PHE A 128 -8.05 -13.75 11.68
CA PHE A 128 -8.30 -13.97 10.27
C PHE A 128 -9.41 -15.00 10.06
N SER A 129 -10.12 -14.89 8.94
CA SER A 129 -11.04 -15.91 8.47
C SER A 129 -11.03 -15.99 6.95
N PHE A 130 -10.97 -17.20 6.42
CA PHE A 130 -11.05 -17.48 5.00
C PHE A 130 -12.35 -18.20 4.69
N THR A 131 -13.09 -17.67 3.72
CA THR A 131 -14.32 -18.27 3.19
C THR A 131 -14.13 -18.59 1.72
N GLU A 132 -14.28 -19.86 1.34
CA GLU A 132 -14.36 -20.26 -0.07
C GLU A 132 -15.63 -19.69 -0.69
N GLU A 133 -15.45 -18.92 -1.76
CA GLU A 133 -16.55 -18.34 -2.53
C GLU A 133 -16.19 -18.38 -4.02
N PRO A 134 -17.18 -18.38 -4.93
CA PRO A 134 -16.92 -18.28 -6.35
C PRO A 134 -16.04 -17.05 -6.64
N PRO A 135 -15.14 -17.13 -7.63
CA PRO A 135 -14.33 -15.98 -8.00
C PRO A 135 -15.25 -14.82 -8.34
N ARG A 136 -14.94 -13.64 -7.79
CA ARG A 136 -15.69 -12.45 -8.15
C ARG A 136 -15.68 -12.30 -9.67
N PRO A 137 -16.77 -11.82 -10.29
CA PRO A 137 -16.79 -11.54 -11.72
C PRO A 137 -15.85 -10.36 -12.02
N ILE A 138 -14.56 -10.66 -12.12
CA ILE A 138 -13.52 -9.76 -12.59
C ILE A 138 -13.47 -10.01 -14.10
N ARG A 139 -13.79 -8.98 -14.89
CA ARG A 139 -13.69 -9.04 -16.35
C ARG A 139 -12.25 -9.40 -16.71
N LYS A 140 -12.06 -10.44 -17.54
CA LYS A 140 -10.74 -10.96 -17.94
C LYS A 140 -9.83 -9.88 -18.54
N ASP A 141 -10.45 -8.85 -19.09
CA ASP A 141 -9.86 -7.69 -19.76
C ASP A 141 -9.12 -6.73 -18.79
N ILE A 142 -9.44 -6.79 -17.49
CA ILE A 142 -8.88 -5.97 -16.40
C ILE A 142 -8.74 -6.86 -15.16
N ALA A 143 -7.97 -7.94 -15.29
CA ALA A 143 -7.76 -8.91 -14.22
C ALA A 143 -6.31 -8.84 -13.75
N VAL A 144 -5.99 -7.87 -12.89
CA VAL A 144 -4.71 -7.88 -12.19
C VAL A 144 -4.60 -9.14 -11.37
N ARG A 145 -3.56 -9.92 -11.66
CA ARG A 145 -3.19 -11.11 -10.90
C ARG A 145 -1.83 -10.86 -10.28
N VAL A 146 -1.77 -10.91 -8.96
CA VAL A 146 -0.54 -10.75 -8.21
C VAL A 146 -0.20 -12.10 -7.58
N SER A 147 1.00 -12.60 -7.88
CA SER A 147 1.51 -13.83 -7.29
C SER A 147 1.68 -13.64 -5.78
N THR A 148 1.14 -14.59 -5.02
CA THR A 148 1.29 -14.64 -3.56
C THR A 148 2.75 -14.85 -3.18
N GLU A 149 3.43 -15.80 -3.84
CA GLU A 149 4.87 -16.03 -3.70
C GLU A 149 5.69 -14.75 -3.92
N SER A 150 5.43 -14.01 -5.00
CA SER A 150 6.19 -12.77 -5.29
C SER A 150 5.98 -11.71 -4.22
N LEU A 151 4.77 -11.60 -3.65
CA LEU A 151 4.50 -10.68 -2.54
C LEU A 151 5.18 -11.12 -1.24
N LEU A 152 5.22 -12.42 -0.96
CA LEU A 152 5.89 -12.97 0.21
C LEU A 152 7.41 -12.77 0.12
N MET A 153 8.01 -13.06 -1.04
CA MET A 153 9.43 -12.80 -1.30
C MET A 153 9.78 -11.32 -1.19
N GLU A 154 8.95 -10.46 -1.77
CA GLU A 154 9.11 -9.01 -1.66
C GLU A 154 8.95 -8.55 -0.20
N GLY A 155 8.01 -9.12 0.56
CA GLY A 155 7.85 -8.86 1.99
C GLY A 155 9.10 -9.23 2.80
N ALA A 156 9.66 -10.41 2.56
CA ALA A 156 10.91 -10.85 3.19
C ALA A 156 12.07 -9.91 2.86
N ARG A 157 12.24 -9.55 1.57
CA ARG A 157 13.25 -8.58 1.13
C ARG A 157 13.11 -7.24 1.85
N ARG A 158 11.88 -6.76 2.05
CA ARG A 158 11.62 -5.50 2.77
C ARG A 158 11.99 -5.58 4.25
N ILE A 159 11.74 -6.71 4.91
CA ILE A 159 12.14 -6.92 6.31
C ILE A 159 13.67 -6.89 6.44
N ASP A 160 14.37 -7.56 5.52
CA ASP A 160 15.83 -7.57 5.49
C ASP A 160 16.40 -6.16 5.23
N GLU A 161 15.86 -5.44 4.24
CA GLU A 161 16.25 -4.06 3.93
C GLU A 161 15.94 -3.10 5.07
N TRP A 162 14.81 -3.27 5.77
CA TRP A 162 14.51 -2.45 6.94
C TRP A 162 15.53 -2.65 8.05
N SER A 163 15.96 -3.89 8.26
CA SER A 163 16.97 -4.23 9.27
C SER A 163 18.32 -3.54 9.00
N LEU A 164 18.66 -3.29 7.73
CA LEU A 164 19.86 -2.50 7.34
C LEU A 164 19.69 -0.99 7.60
N MET A 165 18.45 -0.50 7.61
CA MET A 165 18.14 0.91 7.89
C MET A 165 17.91 1.18 9.38
N ALA A 166 17.66 0.14 10.18
CA ALA A 166 17.21 0.24 11.58
C ALA A 166 18.15 1.05 12.48
N ASP A 167 19.46 1.07 12.19
CA ASP A 167 20.44 1.88 12.94
C ASP A 167 20.15 3.38 12.88
N LYS A 168 19.60 3.85 11.74
CA LYS A 168 19.22 5.26 11.53
C LYS A 168 17.71 5.47 11.61
N ILE A 169 16.90 4.52 11.17
CA ILE A 169 15.44 4.60 11.15
C ILE A 169 14.89 3.43 11.96
N PRO A 170 14.83 3.53 13.31
CA PRO A 170 14.44 2.42 14.16
C PRO A 170 13.01 1.96 13.87
N ASP A 171 12.10 2.93 13.66
CA ASP A 171 10.71 2.69 13.32
C ASP A 171 10.09 3.91 12.61
N ALA A 172 8.85 3.76 12.12
CA ALA A 172 8.16 4.79 11.34
C ALA A 172 7.69 6.03 12.15
N ARG A 173 8.01 6.13 13.46
CA ARG A 173 7.71 7.30 14.30
C ARG A 173 8.80 8.35 14.28
N VAL A 174 9.95 8.08 13.65
CA VAL A 174 10.99 9.09 13.41
C VAL A 174 10.41 10.30 12.68
N ILE A 175 10.83 11.49 13.10
CA ILE A 175 10.45 12.76 12.47
C ILE A 175 11.65 13.28 11.69
N PRO A 176 11.59 13.31 10.35
CA PRO A 176 12.64 13.92 9.55
C PRO A 176 12.58 15.45 9.66
N LEU A 177 13.74 16.09 9.62
CA LEU A 177 13.91 17.53 9.56
C LEU A 177 14.93 17.89 8.48
N LEU A 178 14.71 18.99 7.76
CA LEU A 178 15.70 19.48 6.79
C LEU A 178 17.00 19.81 7.53
N ALA A 179 18.13 19.31 7.01
CA ALA A 179 19.43 19.63 7.57
C ALA A 179 19.69 21.13 7.42
N THR A 180 20.37 21.73 8.39
CA THR A 180 20.84 23.10 8.25
C THR A 180 21.89 23.15 7.15
N LEU A 181 21.74 24.06 6.19
CA LEU A 181 22.77 24.35 5.21
C LEU A 181 23.99 24.90 5.95
N ASP A 182 25.07 24.13 6.01
CA ASP A 182 26.38 24.68 6.34
C ASP A 182 26.83 25.63 5.21
N ASP A 183 27.64 26.64 5.52
CA ASP A 183 28.23 27.62 4.57
C ASP A 183 29.22 26.99 3.55
N GLY A 184 29.03 25.71 3.21
CA GLY A 184 29.78 24.98 2.22
C GLY A 184 29.41 25.36 0.77
N PRO A 185 30.16 24.86 -0.22
CA PRO A 185 29.86 25.11 -1.61
C PRO A 185 28.46 24.60 -1.98
N GLU A 186 27.71 25.42 -2.73
CA GLU A 186 26.39 25.06 -3.27
C GLU A 186 26.48 23.70 -3.96
N SER A 187 25.92 22.69 -3.30
CA SER A 187 25.88 21.33 -3.81
C SER A 187 24.59 21.18 -4.60
N PHE A 188 24.68 20.96 -5.91
CA PHE A 188 23.49 20.62 -6.70
C PHE A 188 23.08 19.20 -6.37
N ILE A 189 21.85 19.06 -5.87
CA ILE A 189 21.28 17.79 -5.47
C ILE A 189 20.29 17.38 -6.54
N ASP A 190 20.62 16.31 -7.27
CA ASP A 190 19.73 15.74 -8.27
C ASP A 190 18.81 14.73 -7.58
N LEU A 191 17.57 15.17 -7.31
CA LEU A 191 16.55 14.33 -6.70
C LEU A 191 15.59 13.82 -7.77
N LEU A 192 15.26 12.54 -7.67
CA LEU A 192 14.18 11.96 -8.46
C LEU A 192 12.83 12.59 -8.09
N PRO A 193 11.82 12.56 -8.98
CA PRO A 193 10.52 13.16 -8.70
C PRO A 193 9.88 12.70 -7.38
N ARG A 194 10.02 11.41 -7.04
CA ARG A 194 9.51 10.85 -5.77
C ARG A 194 10.26 11.35 -4.54
N GLU A 195 11.56 11.55 -4.67
CA GLU A 195 12.40 12.09 -3.59
C GLU A 195 12.02 13.55 -3.35
N TRP A 196 11.79 14.33 -4.41
CA TRP A 196 11.24 15.67 -4.30
C TRP A 196 9.88 15.72 -3.60
N GLU A 197 8.96 14.81 -3.96
CA GLU A 197 7.64 14.72 -3.30
C GLU A 197 7.78 14.49 -1.79
N VAL A 198 8.65 13.56 -1.38
CA VAL A 198 8.91 13.29 0.05
C VAL A 198 9.57 14.49 0.73
N LEU A 199 10.62 15.07 0.14
CA LEU A 199 11.33 16.21 0.71
C LEU A 199 10.39 17.41 0.93
N SER A 200 9.49 17.67 -0.02
CA SER A 200 8.60 18.84 -0.02
C SER A 200 7.59 18.87 1.14
N ILE A 201 7.35 17.73 1.81
CA ILE A 201 6.39 17.63 2.92
C ILE A 201 7.07 17.50 4.29
N ILE A 202 8.40 17.40 4.32
CA ILE A 202 9.17 17.39 5.56
C ILE A 202 9.11 18.78 6.19
N ASP A 203 8.48 18.86 7.35
CA ASP A 203 8.28 20.10 8.11
C ASP A 203 8.89 20.05 9.52
N GLY A 204 9.54 18.94 9.88
CA GLY A 204 10.07 18.74 11.23
C GLY A 204 9.02 18.39 12.28
N GLU A 205 7.76 18.16 11.89
CA GLU A 205 6.68 17.78 12.81
C GLU A 205 6.10 16.41 12.47
N ARG A 206 5.91 16.09 11.18
CA ARG A 206 5.31 14.83 10.75
C ARG A 206 6.28 13.67 10.83
N ASN A 207 5.82 12.55 11.37
CA ASN A 207 6.60 11.30 11.31
C ASN A 207 6.46 10.57 9.96
N LEU A 208 7.27 9.54 9.75
CA LEU A 208 7.24 8.72 8.52
C LEU A 208 5.86 8.12 8.23
N HIS A 209 5.11 7.66 9.24
CA HIS A 209 3.74 7.15 9.06
C HIS A 209 2.81 8.23 8.48
N GLU A 210 2.87 9.45 9.01
CA GLU A 210 2.06 10.57 8.56
C GLU A 210 2.45 11.03 7.15
N ILE A 211 3.75 11.06 6.84
CA ILE A 211 4.26 11.36 5.51
C ILE A 211 3.79 10.30 4.51
N ALA A 212 3.97 9.01 4.82
CA ALA A 212 3.54 7.91 3.97
C ALA A 212 2.03 7.93 3.71
N LYS A 213 1.23 8.13 4.76
CA LYS A 213 -0.22 8.29 4.65
C LYS A 213 -0.59 9.53 3.83
N ARG A 214 0.11 10.65 4.01
CA ARG A 214 -0.17 11.87 3.27
C ARG A 214 0.32 11.83 1.83
N LEU A 215 1.28 10.98 1.47
CA LEU A 215 1.72 10.73 0.09
C LEU A 215 1.07 9.49 -0.55
N VAL A 216 0.35 8.66 0.23
CA VAL A 216 -0.25 7.39 -0.23
C VAL A 216 0.84 6.52 -0.87
N LEU A 217 1.99 6.53 -0.20
CA LEU A 217 3.12 5.68 -0.49
C LEU A 217 3.20 4.61 0.60
N PRO A 218 3.69 3.40 0.27
CA PRO A 218 4.05 2.43 1.29
C PRO A 218 5.08 3.05 2.26
N GLU A 219 4.91 2.84 3.56
CA GLU A 219 5.84 3.34 4.59
C GLU A 219 7.29 2.94 4.30
N PHE A 220 7.49 1.71 3.84
CA PHE A 220 8.79 1.20 3.43
C PHE A 220 9.47 2.03 2.33
N GLU A 221 8.72 2.49 1.34
CA GLU A 221 9.26 3.34 0.26
C GLU A 221 9.67 4.71 0.79
N VAL A 222 8.85 5.30 1.67
CA VAL A 222 9.18 6.57 2.32
C VAL A 222 10.42 6.42 3.19
N ALA A 223 10.52 5.35 3.98
CA ALA A 223 11.68 5.08 4.81
C ALA A 223 12.97 4.95 3.97
N LYS A 224 12.92 4.29 2.81
CA LYS A 224 14.08 4.21 1.90
C LYS A 224 14.52 5.57 1.38
N ILE A 225 13.57 6.41 0.98
CA ILE A 225 13.85 7.76 0.49
C ILE A 225 14.47 8.60 1.62
N ILE A 226 13.88 8.58 2.81
CA ILE A 226 14.40 9.26 4.00
C ILE A 226 15.79 8.74 4.37
N TYR A 227 16.02 7.43 4.34
CA TYR A 227 17.33 6.83 4.62
C TYR A 227 18.40 7.29 3.63
N GLY A 228 18.04 7.37 2.34
CA GLY A 228 18.90 7.93 1.29
C GLY A 228 19.29 9.37 1.61
N MET A 229 18.30 10.23 1.89
CA MET A 229 18.52 11.64 2.24
C MET A 229 19.34 11.82 3.53
N LEU A 230 19.10 11.00 4.56
CA LEU A 230 19.90 10.97 5.78
C LEU A 230 21.35 10.60 5.50
N SER A 231 21.57 9.70 4.55
CA SER A 231 22.92 9.24 4.20
C SER A 231 23.68 10.24 3.32
N THR A 232 22.98 11.15 2.64
CA THR A 232 23.58 12.28 1.91
C THR A 232 23.69 13.56 2.76
N GLY A 233 23.16 13.57 4.00
CA GLY A 233 23.15 14.76 4.86
C GLY A 233 22.14 15.83 4.45
N LEU A 234 21.13 15.47 3.64
CA LEU A 234 20.05 16.36 3.21
C LEU A 234 19.05 16.68 4.33
N ILE A 235 18.86 15.69 5.20
CA ILE A 235 17.94 15.74 6.32
C ILE A 235 18.62 15.12 7.54
N ASP A 236 18.13 15.52 8.70
CA ASP A 236 18.36 14.89 9.99
C ASP A 236 17.06 14.23 10.48
N ILE A 237 17.13 13.55 11.62
CA ILE A 237 15.97 12.96 12.29
C ILE A 237 15.95 13.31 13.77
N SER A 238 14.74 13.45 14.28
CA SER A 238 14.45 13.53 15.70
C SER A 238 13.63 12.32 16.11
N LEU A 239 14.00 11.69 17.23
CA LEU A 239 13.13 10.77 17.94
C LEU A 239 12.23 11.62 18.83
N GLN A 240 10.90 11.45 18.76
CA GLN A 240 10.02 12.08 19.76
C GLN A 240 10.53 11.73 21.15
N GLY A 241 10.65 12.75 22.01
CA GLY A 241 11.32 12.68 23.29
C GLY A 241 10.88 11.51 24.18
N THR A 242 11.84 11.04 24.99
CA THR A 242 11.57 10.57 26.36
C THR A 242 10.68 11.54 27.13
#